data_AF-A0A1A9WRC0-F1
#
_entry.id   AF-A0A1A9WRC0-F1
#
_cell.length_a   1.000
_cell.length_b   1.000
_cell.length_c   1.000
_cell.angle_alpha   90.00
_cell.angle_beta   90.00
_cell.angle_gamma   90.00
#
_symmetry.space_group_name_H-M   'P 1'
#
loop_
_entity.id
_entity.type
_entity.pdbx_description
1 polymer ?
#
loop_
_entity_poly.entity_id
_entity_poly.type
_entity_poly.pdbx_seq_one_letter_code
_entity_poly.pdbx_strand_id
1 'polypeptide(L)'
;MGMKSNTSYKCMFVKSFKIFPSSQAFDLVALQAYVVYWFTVEFGLCKEHGQVKAYGAGLLSAYGELLHALSDKCEHRPFEPASTAVQPYQDQEYQPIYYVAESFEDAKDKFRRWVSTMSRPFEVRFNPHTERVEILDSYLQQQQRQEQQQQEEENNSNNLT
;
A
#
# COMPACT_ATOMS: atom_id res chain seq x y z
N MET A 1 21.15 20.34 6.85
CA MET A 1 20.85 19.14 7.66
C MET A 1 19.92 18.28 6.81
N GLY A 2 20.49 17.37 6.03
CA GLY A 2 19.73 16.60 5.02
C GLY A 2 18.89 15.51 5.67
N MET A 3 17.62 15.40 5.26
CA MET A 3 16.74 14.29 5.61
C MET A 3 17.42 12.99 5.20
N LYS A 4 17.89 12.22 6.19
CA LYS A 4 18.55 10.94 5.97
C LYS A 4 17.58 10.03 5.22
N SER A 5 18.11 9.45 4.14
CA SER A 5 17.49 8.47 3.25
C SER A 5 16.58 7.49 4.00
N ASN A 6 15.27 7.68 3.86
CA ASN A 6 14.28 6.81 4.46
C ASN A 6 13.95 5.65 3.51
N THR A 7 14.97 4.85 3.20
CA THR A 7 14.90 3.66 2.33
C THR A 7 13.89 2.61 2.83
N SER A 8 13.52 2.68 4.11
CA SER A 8 12.54 1.79 4.76
C SER A 8 11.11 1.92 4.19
N TYR A 9 10.66 3.15 3.88
CA TYR A 9 9.27 3.40 3.47
C TYR A 9 9.00 3.05 2.01
N LYS A 10 9.97 3.34 1.13
CA LYS A 10 9.92 2.95 -0.28
C LYS A 10 9.95 1.41 -0.43
N CYS A 11 10.70 0.72 0.43
CA CYS A 11 10.76 -0.74 0.45
C CYS A 11 9.45 -1.38 0.98
N MET A 12 8.84 -0.84 2.05
CA MET A 12 7.57 -1.37 2.58
C MET A 12 6.41 -1.29 1.59
N PHE A 13 6.29 -0.20 0.83
CA PHE A 13 5.19 -0.03 -0.14
C PHE A 13 5.39 -0.84 -1.42
N VAL A 14 6.62 -0.91 -1.96
CA VAL A 14 6.91 -1.76 -3.15
C VAL A 14 6.80 -3.25 -2.80
N LYS A 15 7.22 -3.66 -1.59
CA LYS A 15 7.02 -5.04 -1.11
C LYS A 15 5.53 -5.37 -0.91
N SER A 16 4.68 -4.37 -0.62
CA SER A 16 3.22 -4.55 -0.52
C SER A 16 2.51 -4.68 -1.87
N PHE A 17 3.08 -4.12 -2.95
CA PHE A 17 2.54 -4.22 -4.31
C PHE A 17 2.77 -5.59 -4.97
N LYS A 18 3.78 -6.35 -4.51
CA LYS A 18 4.11 -7.69 -5.04
C LYS A 18 3.23 -8.82 -4.49
N ILE A 19 2.15 -8.47 -3.77
CA ILE A 19 1.30 -9.40 -2.99
C ILE A 19 0.02 -9.82 -3.74
N PHE A 20 -0.29 -9.20 -4.88
CA PHE A 20 -1.60 -9.37 -5.53
C PHE A 20 -1.52 -10.27 -6.78
N PRO A 21 -2.06 -11.50 -6.74
CA PRO A 21 -2.21 -12.34 -7.93
C PRO A 21 -3.41 -11.89 -8.79
N SER A 22 -3.28 -12.07 -10.10
CA SER A 22 -4.13 -11.57 -11.18
C SER A 22 -5.55 -12.16 -11.21
N SER A 23 -6.49 -11.63 -10.42
CA SER A 23 -7.92 -11.95 -10.59
C SER A 23 -8.78 -10.69 -10.42
N GLN A 24 -9.67 -10.43 -11.39
CA GLN A 24 -10.27 -9.13 -11.74
C GLN A 24 -11.07 -8.37 -10.65
N ALA A 25 -11.28 -8.94 -9.46
CA ALA A 25 -11.83 -8.22 -8.30
C ALA A 25 -10.74 -7.54 -7.43
N PHE A 26 -9.49 -7.98 -7.56
CA PHE A 26 -8.34 -7.42 -6.84
C PHE A 26 -7.92 -6.03 -7.30
N ASP A 27 -8.25 -5.67 -8.54
CA ASP A 27 -7.75 -4.45 -9.16
C ASP A 27 -8.29 -3.20 -8.47
N LEU A 28 -9.52 -3.20 -7.94
CA LEU A 28 -10.08 -2.01 -7.30
C LEU A 28 -9.43 -1.70 -5.95
N VAL A 29 -9.17 -2.70 -5.12
CA VAL A 29 -8.50 -2.50 -3.82
C VAL A 29 -7.04 -2.15 -4.02
N ALA A 30 -6.37 -2.79 -4.98
CA ALA A 30 -4.99 -2.48 -5.34
C ALA A 30 -4.88 -1.05 -5.91
N LEU A 31 -5.81 -0.63 -6.77
CA LEU A 31 -5.87 0.73 -7.31
C LEU A 31 -6.16 1.76 -6.22
N GLN A 32 -7.09 1.49 -5.31
CA GLN A 32 -7.35 2.36 -4.16
C GLN A 32 -6.10 2.53 -3.29
N ALA A 33 -5.38 1.44 -3.01
CA ALA A 33 -4.13 1.50 -2.27
C ALA A 33 -3.03 2.25 -3.05
N TYR A 34 -2.99 2.10 -4.38
CA TYR A 34 -2.11 2.88 -5.26
C TYR A 34 -2.36 4.38 -5.15
N VAL A 35 -3.63 4.79 -5.22
CA VAL A 35 -4.02 6.20 -5.15
C VAL A 35 -3.63 6.79 -3.80
N VAL A 36 -3.84 6.04 -2.70
CA VAL A 36 -3.35 6.45 -1.38
C VAL A 36 -1.82 6.58 -1.35
N TYR A 37 -1.08 5.64 -1.96
CA TYR A 37 0.38 5.75 -2.10
C TYR A 37 0.78 7.01 -2.88
N TRP A 38 0.11 7.31 -3.99
CA TRP A 38 0.38 8.48 -4.81
C TRP A 38 0.24 9.78 -4.02
N PHE A 39 -0.89 9.96 -3.33
CA PHE A 39 -1.17 11.16 -2.55
C PHE A 39 -0.44 11.25 -1.21
N THR A 40 0.30 10.21 -0.80
CA THR A 40 1.09 10.21 0.44
C THR A 40 2.59 10.12 0.16
N VAL A 41 3.08 9.03 -0.42
CA VAL A 41 4.51 8.80 -0.60
C VAL A 41 5.08 9.61 -1.76
N GLU A 42 4.32 9.80 -2.85
CA GLU A 42 4.79 10.58 -3.99
C GLU A 42 4.52 12.08 -3.82
N PHE A 43 3.30 12.45 -3.44
CA PHE A 43 2.86 13.85 -3.37
C PHE A 43 2.30 14.27 -2.01
N GLY A 44 2.66 13.59 -0.92
CA GLY A 44 2.16 13.91 0.41
C GLY A 44 2.84 15.11 1.08
N LEU A 45 2.05 15.79 1.90
CA LEU A 45 2.48 16.88 2.78
C LEU A 45 2.30 16.46 4.24
N CYS A 46 3.14 16.95 5.14
CA CYS A 46 3.01 16.73 6.57
C CYS A 46 3.01 18.06 7.31
N LYS A 47 2.41 18.05 8.49
CA LYS A 47 2.43 19.19 9.41
C LYS A 47 3.52 18.97 10.45
N GLU A 48 4.44 19.92 10.55
CA GLU A 48 5.53 19.89 11.50
C GLU A 48 5.62 21.24 12.21
N HIS A 49 5.49 21.26 13.53
CA HIS A 49 5.51 22.49 14.34
C HIS A 49 4.51 23.57 13.85
N GLY A 50 3.35 23.14 13.35
CA GLY A 50 2.31 24.04 12.84
C GLY A 50 2.55 24.55 11.41
N GLN A 51 3.64 24.14 10.75
CA GLN A 51 3.92 24.47 9.35
C GLN A 51 3.71 23.26 8.44
N VAL A 52 3.17 23.50 7.24
CA VAL A 52 3.03 22.47 6.21
C VAL A 52 4.38 22.30 5.49
N LYS A 53 4.84 21.06 5.37
CA LYS A 53 6.08 20.69 4.68
C LYS A 53 5.82 19.56 3.71
N ALA A 54 6.54 19.58 2.59
CA ALA A 54 6.52 18.46 1.66
C ALA A 54 7.45 17.35 2.13
N TYR A 55 6.97 16.11 2.04
CA TYR A 55 7.81 14.92 2.23
C TYR A 55 7.72 13.94 1.05
N GLY A 56 6.75 14.12 0.15
CA GLY A 56 6.55 13.29 -1.02
C GLY A 56 7.78 13.26 -1.93
N ALA A 57 8.13 12.08 -2.45
CA ALA A 57 9.30 11.92 -3.31
C ALA A 57 9.19 12.69 -4.64
N GLY A 58 7.99 12.74 -5.22
CA GLY A 58 7.67 13.55 -6.40
C GLY A 58 7.89 15.04 -6.13
N LEU A 59 7.36 15.56 -5.03
CA LEU A 59 7.55 16.95 -4.62
C LEU A 59 9.03 17.29 -4.38
N LEU A 60 9.77 16.43 -3.69
CA LEU A 60 11.18 16.68 -3.39
C LEU A 60 12.09 16.59 -4.64
N SER A 61 11.63 15.97 -5.71
CA SER A 61 12.36 15.86 -6.98
C SER A 61 11.97 16.90 -8.02
N ALA A 62 10.78 17.51 -7.89
CA ALA A 62 10.26 18.52 -8.82
C ALA A 62 10.12 19.88 -8.12
N TYR A 63 11.09 20.78 -8.33
CA TYR A 63 11.12 22.09 -7.70
C TYR A 63 9.87 22.96 -7.99
N GLY A 64 9.39 22.93 -9.25
CA GLY A 64 8.19 23.70 -9.64
C GLY A 64 6.94 23.24 -8.91
N GLU A 65 6.78 21.92 -8.75
CA GLU A 65 5.64 21.35 -8.08
C GLU A 65 5.72 21.48 -6.56
N LEU A 66 6.91 21.43 -5.98
CA LEU A 66 7.14 21.74 -4.57
C LEU A 66 6.65 23.15 -4.21
N LEU A 67 7.00 24.15 -5.03
CA LEU A 67 6.54 25.52 -4.81
C LEU A 67 5.03 25.64 -4.97
N HIS A 68 4.45 24.90 -5.93
CA HIS A 68 2.99 24.87 -6.11
C HIS A 68 2.28 24.27 -4.89
N ALA A 69 2.75 23.12 -4.40
CA ALA A 69 2.16 22.40 -3.28
C ALA A 69 2.24 23.16 -1.95
N LEU A 70 3.21 24.07 -1.80
CA LEU A 70 3.35 24.94 -0.62
C LEU A 70 2.69 26.32 -0.80
N SER A 71 2.08 26.58 -1.96
CA SER A 71 1.40 27.84 -2.24
C SER A 71 -0.11 27.76 -1.95
N ASP A 72 -0.74 28.92 -1.86
CA ASP A 72 -2.20 29.04 -1.67
C ASP A 72 -3.03 28.77 -2.94
N LYS A 73 -2.37 28.32 -4.03
CA LYS A 73 -3.04 28.02 -5.32
C LYS A 73 -3.66 26.62 -5.36
N CYS A 74 -3.28 25.76 -4.42
CA CYS A 74 -3.74 24.38 -4.34
C CYS A 74 -4.60 24.19 -3.08
N GLU A 75 -5.42 23.14 -3.07
CA GLU A 75 -6.25 22.80 -1.93
C GLU A 75 -5.53 21.80 -1.01
N HIS A 76 -5.34 22.18 0.25
CA HIS A 76 -4.83 21.27 1.28
C HIS A 76 -5.98 20.59 2.02
N ARG A 77 -6.02 19.26 1.96
CA ARG A 77 -7.01 18.45 2.69
C ARG A 77 -6.35 17.60 3.77
N PRO A 78 -7.03 17.32 4.89
CA PRO A 78 -6.52 16.36 5.86
C PRO A 78 -6.43 14.96 5.24
N PHE A 79 -5.35 14.24 5.52
CA PHE A 79 -5.19 12.87 5.06
C PHE A 79 -6.22 11.93 5.68
N GLU A 80 -7.09 11.37 4.84
CA GLU A 80 -8.07 10.34 5.18
C GLU A 80 -8.07 9.24 4.10
N PRO A 81 -7.60 8.02 4.40
CA PRO A 81 -7.40 6.99 3.39
C PRO A 81 -8.64 6.66 2.55
N ALA A 82 -9.83 6.65 3.17
CA ALA A 82 -11.08 6.35 2.47
C ALA A 82 -11.44 7.41 1.41
N SER A 83 -11.20 8.70 1.72
CA SER A 83 -11.44 9.82 0.81
C SER A 83 -10.33 9.94 -0.23
N THR A 84 -9.08 9.75 0.19
CA THR A 84 -7.92 9.80 -0.71
C THR A 84 -7.97 8.68 -1.75
N ALA A 85 -8.39 7.48 -1.39
CA ALA A 85 -8.42 6.32 -2.29
C ALA A 85 -9.35 6.46 -3.51
N VAL A 86 -10.35 7.34 -3.43
CA VAL A 86 -11.30 7.60 -4.53
C VAL A 86 -10.99 8.91 -5.27
N GLN A 87 -9.97 9.64 -4.83
CA GLN A 87 -9.58 10.91 -5.44
C GLN A 87 -9.01 10.65 -6.85
N PRO A 88 -9.55 11.31 -7.90
CA PRO A 88 -8.92 11.30 -9.21
C PRO A 88 -7.51 11.87 -9.13
N TYR A 89 -6.54 11.18 -9.74
CA TYR A 89 -5.17 11.63 -9.88
C TYR A 89 -4.86 11.86 -11.36
N GLN A 90 -3.87 12.71 -11.62
CA GLN A 90 -3.36 13.00 -12.96
C GLN A 90 -1.84 13.23 -12.89
N ASP A 91 -1.11 13.00 -13.97
CA ASP A 91 0.36 13.04 -14.01
C ASP A 91 0.92 14.10 -14.98
N GLN A 92 0.05 14.89 -15.64
CA GLN A 92 0.45 15.83 -16.70
C GLN A 92 0.68 17.25 -16.18
N GLU A 93 -0.14 17.70 -15.24
CA GLU A 93 -0.11 19.03 -14.63
C GLU A 93 0.16 18.95 -13.12
N TYR A 94 0.25 20.10 -12.46
CA TYR A 94 0.39 20.13 -10.99
C TYR A 94 -0.89 19.67 -10.30
N GLN A 95 -0.75 18.97 -9.16
CA GLN A 95 -1.93 18.49 -8.45
C GLN A 95 -2.77 19.66 -7.90
N PRO A 96 -4.10 19.66 -8.13
CA PRO A 96 -4.97 20.68 -7.55
C PRO A 96 -5.20 20.45 -6.05
N ILE A 97 -5.03 19.21 -5.58
CA ILE A 97 -5.33 18.80 -4.20
C ILE A 97 -4.12 18.05 -3.65
N TYR A 98 -3.69 18.44 -2.46
CA TYR A 98 -2.66 17.76 -1.69
C TYR A 98 -3.18 17.36 -0.31
N TYR A 99 -2.78 16.16 0.14
CA TYR A 99 -3.19 15.66 1.45
C TYR A 99 -2.12 15.93 2.50
N VAL A 100 -2.54 16.50 3.63
CA VAL A 100 -1.68 16.85 4.76
C VAL A 100 -1.89 15.83 5.87
N ALA A 101 -0.81 15.12 6.23
CA ALA A 101 -0.74 14.28 7.41
C ALA A 101 -0.41 15.12 8.64
N GLU A 102 -1.19 14.98 9.72
CA GLU A 102 -0.88 15.63 11.00
C GLU A 102 0.40 15.05 11.63
N SER A 103 0.60 13.74 11.52
CA SER A 103 1.86 13.06 11.86
C SER A 103 2.03 11.77 11.05
N PHE A 104 3.27 11.29 10.95
CA PHE A 104 3.54 10.02 10.28
C PHE A 104 2.90 8.82 11.01
N GLU A 105 2.83 8.85 12.34
CA GLU A 105 2.19 7.78 13.11
C GLU A 105 0.67 7.80 12.90
N ASP A 106 0.04 8.98 12.91
CA ASP A 106 -1.40 9.12 12.61
C ASP A 106 -1.73 8.61 11.21
N ALA A 107 -0.95 8.98 10.20
CA ALA A 107 -1.14 8.52 8.83
C ALA A 107 -1.03 6.98 8.72
N LYS A 108 -0.04 6.38 9.38
CA LYS A 108 0.17 4.94 9.43
C LYS A 108 -0.99 4.22 10.12
N ASP A 109 -1.48 4.75 11.24
CA ASP A 109 -2.61 4.18 11.97
C ASP A 109 -3.91 4.28 11.17
N LYS A 110 -4.19 5.43 10.54
CA LYS A 110 -5.34 5.60 9.64
C LYS A 110 -5.27 4.62 8.49
N PHE A 111 -4.12 4.49 7.84
CA PHE A 111 -3.92 3.53 6.76
C PHE A 111 -4.15 2.09 7.22
N ARG A 112 -3.61 1.69 8.38
CA ARG A 112 -3.80 0.36 8.95
C ARG A 112 -5.28 0.06 9.23
N ARG A 113 -6.01 1.01 9.83
CA ARG A 113 -7.45 0.87 10.08
C ARG A 113 -8.22 0.71 8.78
N TRP A 114 -7.96 1.56 7.79
CA TRP A 114 -8.61 1.47 6.48
C TRP A 114 -8.30 0.16 5.75
N VAL A 115 -7.05 -0.30 5.80
CA VAL A 115 -6.64 -1.60 5.25
C VAL A 115 -7.38 -2.77 5.92
N SER A 116 -7.69 -2.66 7.22
CA SER A 116 -8.44 -3.68 7.97
C SER A 116 -9.94 -3.70 7.64
N THR A 117 -10.52 -2.61 7.14
CA THR A 117 -11.92 -2.59 6.68
C THR A 117 -12.09 -3.17 5.28
N MET A 118 -11.01 -3.34 4.53
CA MET A 118 -11.06 -3.99 3.22
C MET A 118 -11.22 -5.50 3.42
N SER A 119 -12.27 -6.07 2.82
CA SER A 119 -12.40 -7.52 2.71
C SER A 119 -11.29 -8.05 1.81
N ARG A 120 -10.44 -8.92 2.36
CA ARG A 120 -9.37 -9.62 1.61
C ARG A 120 -9.71 -11.11 1.64
N PRO A 121 -9.70 -11.81 0.50
CA PRO A 121 -9.98 -13.24 0.48
C PRO A 121 -8.82 -14.09 1.07
N PHE A 122 -7.64 -13.49 1.30
CA PHE A 122 -6.49 -14.13 1.92
C PHE A 122 -5.83 -13.22 2.94
N GLU A 123 -5.23 -13.82 3.99
CA GLU A 123 -4.35 -13.13 4.92
C GLU A 123 -2.91 -13.21 4.41
N VAL A 124 -2.08 -12.21 4.68
CA VAL A 124 -0.71 -12.15 4.17
C VAL A 124 0.23 -11.72 5.29
N ARG A 125 1.31 -12.46 5.45
CA ARG A 125 2.32 -12.23 6.49
C ARG A 125 3.67 -12.01 5.86
N PHE A 126 4.35 -10.94 6.27
CA PHE A 126 5.74 -10.73 5.90
C PHE A 126 6.64 -11.56 6.82
N ASN A 127 7.49 -12.41 6.23
CA ASN A 127 8.51 -13.16 6.96
C ASN A 127 9.84 -12.41 6.88
N PRO A 128 10.32 -11.79 7.97
CA PRO A 128 11.55 -10.99 7.95
C PRO A 128 12.83 -11.81 7.75
N HIS A 129 12.80 -13.13 7.98
CA HIS A 129 13.96 -14.00 7.82
C HIS A 129 14.18 -14.40 6.36
N THR A 130 13.10 -14.52 5.58
CA THR A 130 13.15 -14.90 4.17
C THR A 130 12.94 -13.70 3.23
N GLU A 131 12.60 -12.54 3.79
CA GLU A 131 12.17 -11.32 3.08
C GLU A 131 11.00 -11.55 2.12
N ARG A 132 10.20 -12.60 2.34
CA ARG A 132 9.07 -12.96 1.48
C ARG A 132 7.75 -12.65 2.14
N VAL A 133 6.76 -12.40 1.30
CA VAL A 133 5.35 -12.34 1.71
C VAL A 133 4.76 -13.74 1.54
N GLU A 134 4.25 -14.28 2.64
CA GLU A 134 3.56 -15.57 2.69
C GLU A 134 2.05 -15.31 2.66
N ILE A 135 1.35 -15.96 1.73
CA ILE A 135 -0.11 -15.92 1.67
C ILE A 135 -0.64 -17.03 2.60
N LEU A 136 -1.31 -16.62 3.68
CA LEU A 136 -2.08 -17.47 4.56
C LEU A 136 -3.46 -17.66 3.93
N ASP A 137 -3.50 -18.44 2.86
CA ASP A 137 -4.76 -18.82 2.24
C ASP A 137 -5.23 -20.16 2.82
N SER A 138 -6.31 -20.11 3.60
CA SER A 138 -6.93 -21.31 4.18
C SER A 138 -7.44 -22.27 3.09
N TYR A 139 -7.82 -21.75 1.92
CA TYR A 139 -8.31 -22.55 0.79
C TYR A 139 -7.18 -23.34 0.12
N LEU A 140 -6.04 -22.72 -0.17
CA LEU A 140 -4.88 -23.42 -0.76
C LEU A 140 -4.33 -24.50 0.18
N GLN A 141 -4.29 -24.25 1.49
CA GLN A 141 -3.91 -25.28 2.47
C GLN A 141 -4.92 -26.44 2.52
N GLN A 142 -6.21 -26.18 2.34
CA GLN A 142 -7.22 -27.24 2.24
C GLN A 142 -7.07 -28.03 0.94
N GLN A 143 -6.81 -27.39 -0.19
CA GLN A 143 -6.60 -28.03 -1.49
C GLN A 143 -5.36 -28.92 -1.50
N GLN A 144 -4.23 -28.43 -0.98
CA GLN A 144 -2.99 -29.22 -0.86
C GLN A 144 -3.17 -30.44 0.07
N ARG A 145 -3.94 -30.29 1.15
CA ARG A 145 -4.28 -31.44 2.02
C ARG A 145 -5.16 -32.47 1.32
N GLN A 146 -6.13 -32.03 0.52
CA GLN A 146 -6.99 -32.93 -0.25
C GLN A 146 -6.20 -33.69 -1.34
N GLU A 147 -5.30 -33.02 -2.04
CA GLU A 147 -4.42 -33.63 -3.04
C GLU A 147 -3.45 -34.64 -2.41
N GLN A 148 -2.89 -34.33 -1.23
CA GLN A 148 -2.05 -35.27 -0.48
C GLN A 148 -2.83 -36.50 -0.01
N GLN A 149 -4.07 -36.33 0.46
CA GLN A 149 -4.93 -37.47 0.86
C GLN A 149 -5.27 -38.38 -0.32
N GLN A 150 -5.60 -37.81 -1.48
CA GLN A 150 -5.87 -38.60 -2.69
C GLN A 150 -4.64 -39.38 -3.17
N GLN A 151 -3.46 -38.77 -3.12
CA GLN A 151 -2.20 -39.46 -3.46
C GLN A 151 -1.84 -40.55 -2.45
N GLU A 152 -2.12 -40.36 -1.16
CA GLU A 152 -1.95 -41.41 -0.15
C GLU A 152 -2.93 -42.58 -0.36
N GLU A 153 -4.18 -42.29 -0.71
CA GLU A 153 -5.19 -43.32 -1.03
C GLU A 153 -4.84 -44.12 -2.30
N GLU A 154 -4.33 -43.45 -3.35
CA GLU A 154 -3.84 -44.10 -4.57
C GLU A 154 -2.58 -44.94 -4.30
N ASN A 155 -1.62 -44.41 -3.53
CA ASN A 155 -0.40 -45.14 -3.18
C ASN A 155 -0.66 -46.34 -2.26
N ASN A 156 -1.67 -46.27 -1.39
CA ASN A 156 -2.06 -47.39 -0.53
C ASN A 156 -2.84 -48.46 -1.31
N SER A 157 -3.64 -48.05 -2.30
CA SER A 157 -4.34 -48.98 -3.21
C SER A 157 -3.37 -49.74 -4.13
N ASN A 158 -2.31 -49.08 -4.60
CA ASN A 158 -1.28 -49.69 -5.44
C ASN A 158 -0.31 -50.62 -4.70
N ASN A 159 -0.22 -50.55 -3.37
CA ASN A 159 0.61 -51.46 -2.56
C ASN A 159 -0.13 -52.73 -2.07
N LEU A 160 -1.43 -52.86 -2.37
CA LEU A 160 -2.25 -54.01 -1.99
C LEU A 160 -2.54 -54.98 -3.16
N THR A 161 -1.93 -54.74 -4.33
CA THR A 161 -2.00 -55.60 -5.54
C THR A 161 -0.63 -56.18 -5.83
#